data_AF-A0AAN0M884-F1
#
_entry.id   AF-A0AAN0M884-F1
#
_cell.length_a   1.000
_cell.length_b   1.000
_cell.length_c   1.000
_cell.angle_alpha   90.00
_cell.angle_beta   90.00
_cell.angle_gamma   90.00
#
_symmetry.space_group_name_H-M   'P 1'
#
loop_
_entity.id
_entity.type
_entity.pdbx_description
1 polymer ?
#
loop_
_entity_poly.entity_id
_entity_poly.type
_entity_poly.pdbx_seq_one_letter_code
_entity_poly.pdbx_strand_id
1 'polypeptide(L)'
;MKSLIDFIEWKSTNRGVTFFVTKQFDSLWQNMVEFSLNKYLIIDDGSCHFDFENQTSNNFDREVRHKIQNESIKTSRNFSVRYDHLLIQQEKVFLFDSKYYSEGIIDLDYKQLSYHFILKDWLYREKGLHSVSIHNGLILPTDGNNYEKIHLNTSFDSHHPIFRDILIKEYYLNTKEVIRRYISNR
;
A
#
# COMPACT_ATOMS: atom_id res chain seq x y z
N MET A 1 -3.49 10.59 -14.42
CA MET A 1 -3.37 10.24 -15.85
C MET A 1 -2.54 11.27 -16.62
N LYS A 2 -2.80 12.58 -16.47
CA LYS A 2 -2.10 13.65 -17.19
C LYS A 2 -0.59 13.72 -16.89
N SER A 3 -0.21 13.70 -15.62
CA SER A 3 1.20 13.67 -15.16
C SER A 3 2.09 12.57 -15.72
N LEU A 4 1.54 11.38 -15.96
CA LEU A 4 2.27 10.23 -16.49
C LEU A 4 2.51 10.39 -17.99
N ILE A 5 1.48 10.85 -18.71
CA ILE A 5 1.54 11.19 -20.13
C ILE A 5 2.57 12.31 -20.32
N ASP A 6 2.47 13.38 -19.54
CA ASP A 6 3.40 14.51 -19.58
C ASP A 6 4.86 14.09 -19.30
N PHE A 7 5.07 13.11 -18.40
CA PHE A 7 6.41 12.58 -18.12
C PHE A 7 6.97 11.76 -19.29
N ILE A 8 6.15 10.89 -19.88
CA ILE A 8 6.53 10.06 -21.02
C ILE A 8 6.84 10.96 -22.22
N GLU A 9 5.99 11.96 -22.49
CA GLU A 9 6.20 12.95 -23.54
C GLU A 9 7.52 13.71 -23.31
N TRP A 10 7.73 14.29 -22.13
CA TRP A 10 8.96 15.01 -21.80
C TRP A 10 10.24 14.17 -21.98
N LYS A 11 10.20 12.89 -21.56
CA LYS A 11 11.35 11.98 -21.69
C LYS A 11 11.63 11.62 -23.15
N SER A 12 10.57 11.43 -23.95
CA SER A 12 10.68 11.11 -25.39
C SER A 12 11.37 12.21 -26.20
N THR A 13 11.20 13.48 -25.80
CA THR A 13 11.87 14.62 -26.43
C THR A 13 13.36 14.73 -26.10
N ASN A 14 13.86 14.07 -25.04
CA ASN A 14 15.20 14.36 -24.50
C ASN A 14 16.24 13.23 -24.65
N ARG A 15 15.90 11.95 -24.85
CA ARG A 15 16.82 10.85 -25.23
C ARG A 15 16.07 9.69 -25.89
N GLY A 16 16.81 8.84 -26.62
CA GLY A 16 16.36 7.66 -27.38
C GLY A 16 15.10 6.96 -26.86
N VAL A 17 14.16 6.74 -27.78
CA VAL A 17 12.75 6.48 -27.51
C VAL A 17 12.56 5.22 -26.65
N THR A 18 11.97 5.38 -25.46
CA THR A 18 11.50 4.27 -24.62
C THR A 18 9.98 4.28 -24.60
N PHE A 19 9.36 3.30 -25.25
CA PHE A 19 7.91 3.15 -25.26
C PHE A 19 7.45 2.31 -24.06
N PHE A 20 6.54 2.86 -23.24
CA PHE A 20 5.77 2.10 -22.26
C PHE A 20 4.31 2.03 -22.73
N VAL A 21 3.92 0.90 -23.32
CA VAL A 21 2.53 0.62 -23.68
C VAL A 21 2.02 -0.47 -22.74
N THR A 22 1.16 -0.11 -21.79
CA THR A 22 0.48 -1.10 -20.93
C THR A 22 -1.01 -0.79 -20.85
N LYS A 23 -1.85 -1.82 -20.89
CA LYS A 23 -3.29 -1.73 -20.59
C LYS A 23 -3.59 -1.93 -19.10
N GLN A 24 -2.57 -2.17 -18.29
CA GLN A 24 -2.67 -2.54 -16.87
C GLN A 24 -1.78 -1.60 -16.04
N PHE A 25 -2.11 -0.31 -16.07
CA PHE A 25 -1.38 0.70 -15.31
C PHE A 25 -1.44 0.47 -13.80
N ASP A 26 -2.54 -0.08 -13.29
CA ASP A 26 -2.67 -0.45 -11.87
C ASP A 26 -1.59 -1.45 -11.46
N SER A 27 -1.35 -2.48 -12.28
CA SER A 27 -0.31 -3.48 -12.04
C SER A 27 1.10 -2.88 -12.10
N LEU A 28 1.34 -1.96 -13.06
CA LEU A 28 2.62 -1.26 -13.14
C LEU A 28 2.82 -0.33 -11.93
N TRP A 29 1.79 0.40 -11.52
CA TRP A 29 1.81 1.24 -10.32
C TRP A 29 2.13 0.41 -9.08
N GLN A 30 1.45 -0.72 -8.89
CA GLN A 30 1.73 -1.66 -7.81
C GLN A 30 3.20 -2.11 -7.78
N ASN A 31 3.78 -2.43 -8.94
CA ASN A 31 5.20 -2.81 -9.03
C ASN A 31 6.15 -1.67 -8.63
N MET A 32 5.81 -0.43 -9.00
CA MET A 32 6.62 0.74 -8.68
C MET A 32 6.49 1.12 -7.19
N VAL A 33 5.29 0.95 -6.63
CA VAL A 33 5.04 1.11 -5.19
C VAL A 33 5.81 0.08 -4.38
N GLU A 34 5.78 -1.19 -4.78
CA GLU A 34 6.57 -2.27 -4.16
C GLU A 34 8.06 -1.91 -4.10
N PHE A 35 8.62 -1.47 -5.24
CA PHE A 35 10.00 -1.00 -5.29
C PHE A 35 10.24 0.16 -4.33
N SER A 36 9.33 1.13 -4.29
CA SER A 36 9.45 2.31 -3.44
C SER A 36 9.35 1.96 -1.94
N LEU A 37 8.46 1.04 -1.58
CA LEU A 37 8.33 0.52 -0.22
C LEU A 37 9.62 -0.17 0.25
N ASN A 38 10.22 -0.98 -0.62
CA ASN A 38 11.43 -1.72 -0.28
C ASN A 38 12.69 -0.85 -0.22
N LYS A 39 12.73 0.26 -0.98
CA LYS A 39 13.93 1.10 -1.14
C LYS A 39 13.89 2.46 -0.48
N TYR A 40 12.72 3.03 -0.22
CA TYR A 40 12.59 4.43 0.19
C TYR A 40 11.62 4.63 1.34
N LEU A 41 10.94 3.58 1.82
CA LEU A 41 10.15 3.69 3.04
C LEU A 41 11.10 3.63 4.24
N ILE A 42 11.11 4.69 5.04
CA ILE A 42 11.73 4.71 6.35
C ILE A 42 10.66 4.36 7.37
N ILE A 43 10.97 3.38 8.22
CA ILE A 43 10.12 2.93 9.31
C ILE A 43 10.77 3.38 10.61
N ASP A 44 10.12 4.32 11.27
CA ASP A 44 10.50 4.83 12.60
C ASP A 44 9.57 4.24 13.66
N ASP A 45 9.92 4.39 14.93
CA ASP A 45 9.15 3.79 16.02
C ASP A 45 7.70 4.32 16.08
N GLY A 46 6.77 3.57 15.46
CA GLY A 46 5.35 3.90 15.42
C GLY A 46 4.90 4.72 14.19
N SER A 47 5.79 5.04 13.24
CA SER A 47 5.42 5.74 12.01
C SER A 47 6.25 5.30 10.81
N CYS A 48 5.80 5.61 9.60
CA CYS A 48 6.61 5.44 8.41
C CYS A 48 6.38 6.61 7.45
N HIS A 49 7.41 6.94 6.68
CA HIS A 49 7.38 8.00 5.69
C HIS A 49 8.28 7.63 4.51
N PHE A 50 8.04 8.25 3.35
CA PHE A 50 8.85 8.03 2.16
C PHE A 50 9.96 9.08 2.06
N ASP A 51 11.20 8.61 1.98
CA ASP A 51 12.38 9.42 1.72
C ASP A 51 13.10 8.87 0.47
N PHE A 52 13.04 9.64 -0.62
CA PHE A 52 13.67 9.27 -1.89
C PHE A 52 15.16 9.65 -1.96
N GLU A 53 15.72 10.27 -0.91
CA GLU A 53 17.14 10.58 -0.80
C GLU A 53 17.91 9.43 -0.16
N ASN A 54 17.33 8.80 0.85
CA ASN A 54 17.95 7.72 1.61
C ASN A 54 17.39 6.34 1.22
N GLN A 55 18.28 5.40 0.88
CA GLN A 55 17.87 4.04 0.55
C GLN A 55 17.73 3.18 1.81
N THR A 56 16.63 2.44 1.88
CA THR A 56 16.37 1.40 2.87
C THR A 56 16.37 0.01 2.22
N SER A 57 16.28 -1.02 3.07
CA SER A 57 16.18 -2.41 2.62
C SER A 57 15.07 -3.10 3.41
N ASN A 58 13.82 -2.75 3.07
CA ASN A 58 12.66 -3.47 3.59
C ASN A 58 12.39 -4.73 2.74
N ASN A 59 11.66 -5.67 3.32
CA ASN A 59 11.27 -6.92 2.69
C ASN A 59 9.74 -7.05 2.69
N PHE A 60 9.05 -6.12 2.03
CA PHE A 60 7.62 -6.21 1.83
C PHE A 60 7.30 -7.40 0.91
N ASP A 61 6.50 -8.32 1.44
CA ASP A 61 6.00 -9.44 0.68
C ASP A 61 4.85 -8.96 -0.22
N ARG A 62 4.95 -9.34 -1.49
CA ARG A 62 3.94 -9.06 -2.49
C ARG A 62 2.86 -10.13 -2.51
N GLU A 63 1.60 -9.71 -2.70
CA GLU A 63 0.49 -10.61 -2.99
C GLU A 63 0.32 -11.73 -1.95
N VAL A 64 0.56 -11.41 -0.67
CA VAL A 64 0.43 -12.37 0.42
C VAL A 64 -1.01 -12.88 0.49
N ARG A 65 -1.17 -14.20 0.43
CA ARG A 65 -2.49 -14.85 0.45
C ARG A 65 -2.75 -15.54 1.77
N HIS A 66 -3.79 -15.11 2.46
CA HIS A 66 -4.29 -15.81 3.65
C HIS A 66 -5.58 -16.53 3.30
N LYS A 67 -5.63 -17.83 3.58
CA LYS A 67 -6.85 -18.63 3.42
C LYS A 67 -7.83 -18.24 4.54
N ILE A 68 -9.05 -17.89 4.17
CA ILE A 68 -10.15 -17.78 5.12
C ILE A 68 -10.79 -19.16 5.17
N GLN A 69 -10.40 -19.98 6.15
CA GLN A 69 -11.11 -21.23 6.41
C GLN A 69 -12.38 -20.90 7.19
N ASN A 70 -13.51 -21.37 6.68
CA ASN A 70 -14.75 -21.42 7.42
C ASN A 70 -15.03 -22.88 7.77
N GLU A 71 -14.71 -23.28 8.99
CA GLU A 71 -14.85 -24.68 9.46
C GLU A 71 -16.29 -25.20 9.33
N SER A 72 -17.28 -24.29 9.31
CA SER A 72 -18.70 -24.62 9.17
C SER A 72 -19.16 -24.88 7.73
N ILE A 73 -18.39 -24.46 6.72
CA ILE A 73 -18.78 -24.54 5.31
C ILE A 73 -18.00 -25.69 4.65
N LYS A 74 -18.63 -26.87 4.55
CA LYS A 74 -18.14 -28.04 3.79
C LYS A 74 -18.15 -27.84 2.27
N THR A 75 -17.81 -26.66 1.77
CA THR A 75 -17.69 -26.43 0.32
C THR A 75 -16.23 -26.50 -0.09
N SER A 76 -15.96 -27.08 -1.26
CA SER A 76 -14.62 -27.20 -1.85
C SER A 76 -13.98 -25.86 -2.28
N ARG A 77 -14.62 -24.72 -2.00
CA ARG A 77 -14.14 -23.39 -2.37
C ARG A 77 -13.33 -22.78 -1.22
N ASN A 78 -12.02 -22.81 -1.37
CA ASN A 78 -11.10 -22.11 -0.48
C ASN A 78 -11.08 -20.63 -0.86
N PHE A 79 -11.66 -19.76 -0.02
CA PHE A 79 -11.50 -18.32 -0.16
C PHE A 79 -10.14 -17.89 0.38
N SER A 80 -9.53 -16.91 -0.28
CA SER A 80 -8.31 -16.27 0.20
C SER A 80 -8.36 -14.78 0.00
N VAL A 81 -7.79 -14.04 0.94
CA VAL A 81 -7.54 -12.61 0.82
C VAL A 81 -6.13 -12.42 0.31
N ARG A 82 -5.97 -11.47 -0.61
CA ARG A 82 -4.68 -11.10 -1.18
C ARG A 82 -4.37 -9.65 -0.84
N TYR A 83 -3.33 -9.45 -0.06
CA TYR A 83 -2.81 -8.13 0.28
C TYR A 83 -1.76 -7.72 -0.75
N ASP A 84 -1.78 -6.46 -1.20
CA ASP A 84 -0.84 -5.99 -2.21
C ASP A 84 0.60 -5.97 -1.67
N HIS A 85 0.78 -5.34 -0.50
CA HIS A 85 2.07 -5.21 0.17
C HIS A 85 1.90 -5.42 1.68
N LEU A 86 2.59 -6.41 2.22
CA LEU A 86 2.56 -6.74 3.63
C LEU A 86 3.97 -6.92 4.17
N LEU A 87 4.25 -6.31 5.32
CA LEU A 87 5.47 -6.53 6.09
C LEU A 87 5.08 -6.78 7.54
N ILE A 88 5.53 -7.91 8.09
CA ILE A 88 5.31 -8.27 9.49
C ILE A 88 6.66 -8.27 10.21
N GLN A 89 6.82 -7.40 11.20
CA GLN A 89 8.00 -7.28 12.04
C GLN A 89 7.60 -7.34 13.51
N GLN A 90 7.65 -8.53 14.10
CA GLN A 90 7.22 -8.77 15.48
C GLN A 90 5.77 -8.30 15.70
N GLU A 91 5.55 -7.27 16.52
CA GLU A 91 4.25 -6.69 16.85
C GLU A 91 3.87 -5.50 15.95
N LYS A 92 4.73 -5.13 14.99
CA LYS A 92 4.48 -4.06 14.02
C LYS A 92 4.18 -4.65 12.65
N VAL A 93 3.04 -4.27 12.09
CA VAL A 93 2.57 -4.78 10.81
C VAL A 93 2.28 -3.62 9.89
N PHE A 94 2.86 -3.64 8.69
CA PHE A 94 2.64 -2.63 7.68
C PHE A 94 1.83 -3.24 6.55
N LEU A 95 0.63 -2.72 6.35
CA LEU A 95 -0.33 -3.17 5.36
C LEU A 95 -0.64 -2.03 4.39
N PHE A 96 -0.17 -2.16 3.16
CA PHE A 96 -0.39 -1.16 2.11
C PHE A 96 -1.16 -1.73 0.92
N ASP A 97 -2.12 -0.96 0.42
CA ASP A 97 -2.81 -1.20 -0.85
C ASP A 97 -2.45 -0.08 -1.84
N SER A 98 -2.11 -0.46 -3.07
CA SER A 98 -1.72 0.49 -4.10
C SER A 98 -2.93 0.85 -4.97
N LYS A 99 -3.24 2.14 -5.10
CA LYS A 99 -4.42 2.61 -5.83
C LYS A 99 -4.07 3.70 -6.82
N TYR A 100 -4.43 3.48 -8.08
CA TYR A 100 -4.22 4.45 -9.15
C TYR A 100 -5.55 5.12 -9.52
N TYR A 101 -6.01 6.07 -8.70
CA TYR A 101 -7.17 6.91 -9.00
C TYR A 101 -6.73 8.28 -9.51
N SER A 102 -7.41 8.80 -10.54
CA SER A 102 -7.13 10.13 -11.08
C SER A 102 -7.67 11.26 -10.22
N GLU A 103 -8.68 11.02 -9.39
CA GLU A 103 -9.42 12.05 -8.64
C GLU A 103 -9.27 11.90 -7.11
N GLY A 104 -8.36 11.04 -6.65
CA GLY A 104 -8.21 10.71 -5.23
C GLY A 104 -9.30 9.76 -4.72
N ILE A 105 -9.34 9.54 -3.40
CA ILE A 105 -10.35 8.71 -2.75
C ILE A 105 -11.37 9.63 -2.06
N ILE A 106 -12.63 9.51 -2.45
CA ILE A 106 -13.73 10.35 -1.92
C ILE A 106 -14.50 9.62 -0.83
N ASP A 107 -14.68 8.31 -1.00
CA ASP A 107 -15.43 7.44 -0.08
C ASP A 107 -14.50 6.59 0.78
N LEU A 108 -15.05 6.07 1.89
CA LEU A 108 -14.33 5.14 2.75
C LEU A 108 -13.88 3.89 1.96
N ASP A 109 -12.61 3.53 2.12
CA ASP A 109 -12.03 2.34 1.53
C ASP A 109 -12.42 1.08 2.31
N TYR A 110 -13.63 0.58 2.04
CA TYR A 110 -14.16 -0.62 2.69
C TYR A 110 -13.27 -1.86 2.49
N LYS A 111 -12.53 -1.93 1.37
CA LYS A 111 -11.62 -3.04 1.10
C LYS A 111 -10.44 -3.00 2.08
N GLN A 112 -9.79 -1.85 2.22
CA GLN A 112 -8.67 -1.70 3.16
C GLN A 112 -9.10 -1.87 4.61
N LEU A 113 -10.27 -1.36 4.97
CA LEU A 113 -10.85 -1.58 6.29
C LEU A 113 -11.12 -3.07 6.55
N SER A 114 -11.67 -3.79 5.57
CA SER A 114 -11.89 -5.23 5.68
C SER A 114 -10.58 -6.00 5.82
N TYR A 115 -9.54 -5.58 5.09
CA TYR A 115 -8.20 -6.18 5.17
C TYR A 115 -7.60 -6.05 6.56
N HIS A 116 -7.76 -4.89 7.21
CA HIS A 116 -7.32 -4.70 8.60
C HIS A 116 -7.89 -5.78 9.52
N PHE A 117 -9.22 -5.98 9.50
CA PHE A 117 -9.88 -6.93 10.40
C PHE A 117 -9.49 -8.37 10.12
N ILE A 118 -9.46 -8.77 8.85
CA ILE A 118 -9.10 -10.13 8.46
C ILE A 118 -7.64 -10.43 8.83
N LEU A 119 -6.74 -9.47 8.62
CA LEU A 119 -5.33 -9.62 8.97
C LEU A 119 -5.14 -9.70 10.49
N LYS A 120 -5.80 -8.83 11.26
CA LYS A 120 -5.73 -8.81 12.73
C LYS A 120 -6.17 -10.15 13.33
N ASP A 121 -7.30 -10.68 12.86
CA ASP A 121 -7.80 -11.99 13.28
C ASP A 121 -6.84 -13.13 12.90
N TRP A 122 -6.28 -13.11 11.69
CA TRP A 122 -5.28 -14.09 11.27
C TRP A 122 -3.99 -14.04 12.10
N LEU A 123 -3.48 -12.84 12.42
CA LEU A 123 -2.30 -12.65 13.28
C LEU A 123 -2.55 -13.22 14.68
N TYR A 124 -3.75 -13.01 15.23
CA TYR A 124 -4.14 -13.59 16.52
C TYR A 124 -4.17 -15.12 16.45
N ARG A 125 -4.90 -15.70 15.48
CA ARG A 125 -5.16 -17.16 15.43
C ARG A 125 -3.93 -17.97 15.00
N GLU A 126 -3.21 -17.51 13.99
CA GLU A 126 -2.15 -18.29 13.33
C GLU A 126 -0.74 -17.91 13.81
N LYS A 127 -0.56 -16.70 14.33
CA LYS A 127 0.74 -16.22 14.82
C LYS A 127 0.79 -16.01 16.34
N GLY A 128 -0.35 -16.10 17.04
CA GLY A 128 -0.42 -15.87 18.49
C GLY A 128 -0.10 -14.42 18.89
N LEU A 129 -0.24 -13.46 17.97
CA LEU A 129 0.08 -12.07 18.21
C LEU A 129 -1.15 -11.32 18.73
N HIS A 130 -1.17 -11.05 20.04
CA HIS A 130 -2.33 -10.49 20.73
C HIS A 130 -2.38 -8.95 20.75
N SER A 131 -1.23 -8.30 20.64
CA SER A 131 -1.10 -6.84 20.69
C SER A 131 -0.30 -6.34 19.49
N VAL A 132 -0.95 -6.29 18.32
CA VAL A 132 -0.32 -5.84 17.06
C VAL A 132 -0.71 -4.40 16.73
N SER A 133 0.29 -3.59 16.39
CA SER A 133 0.09 -2.30 15.76
C SER A 133 0.09 -2.48 14.25
N ILE A 134 -1.06 -2.25 13.61
CA ILE A 134 -1.19 -2.33 12.15
C ILE A 134 -1.17 -0.91 11.57
N HIS A 135 -0.07 -0.57 10.90
CA HIS A 135 0.05 0.62 10.06
C HIS A 135 -0.64 0.37 8.72
N ASN A 136 -1.82 0.97 8.53
CA ASN A 136 -2.59 0.84 7.30
C ASN A 136 -2.35 2.05 6.40
N GLY A 137 -2.03 1.80 5.14
CA GLY A 137 -1.88 2.88 4.17
C GLY A 137 -2.43 2.57 2.79
N LEU A 138 -2.90 3.61 2.13
CA LEU A 138 -3.26 3.61 0.72
C LEU A 138 -2.20 4.42 -0.03
N ILE A 139 -1.58 3.84 -1.05
CA ILE A 139 -0.50 4.51 -1.78
C ILE A 139 -1.03 4.96 -3.14
N LEU A 140 -1.08 6.28 -3.32
CA LEU A 140 -1.71 6.95 -4.44
C LEU A 140 -0.72 7.79 -5.23
N PRO A 141 -0.94 7.96 -6.54
CA PRO A 141 -0.15 8.88 -7.34
C PRO A 141 -0.55 10.33 -7.06
N THR A 142 0.41 11.25 -7.16
CA THR A 142 0.18 12.69 -7.29
C THR A 142 1.09 13.29 -8.36
N ASP A 143 0.67 14.44 -8.88
CA ASP A 143 1.39 15.21 -9.90
C ASP A 143 2.37 16.20 -9.23
N GLY A 144 2.07 16.57 -7.98
CA GLY A 144 2.84 17.51 -7.16
C GLY A 144 3.76 16.83 -6.14
N ASN A 145 4.12 17.55 -5.09
CA ASN A 145 4.96 17.01 -4.02
C ASN A 145 4.29 15.86 -3.28
N ASN A 146 5.09 15.02 -2.63
CA ASN A 146 4.58 13.99 -1.74
C ASN A 146 3.78 14.63 -0.60
N TYR A 147 2.67 14.02 -0.21
CA TYR A 147 1.92 14.44 0.96
C TYR A 147 1.13 13.28 1.57
N GLU A 148 0.72 13.44 2.83
CA GLU A 148 -0.11 12.48 3.55
C GLU A 148 -1.48 13.06 3.86
N LYS A 149 -2.49 12.20 3.92
CA LYS A 149 -3.81 12.51 4.46
C LYS A 149 -4.26 11.41 5.40
N ILE A 150 -5.09 11.74 6.38
CA ILE A 150 -5.79 10.74 7.17
C ILE A 150 -7.04 10.33 6.38
N HIS A 151 -7.13 9.06 6.05
CA HIS A 151 -8.31 8.47 5.40
C HIS A 151 -9.37 8.11 6.42
N LEU A 152 -8.95 7.43 7.49
CA LEU A 152 -9.80 7.02 8.61
C LEU A 152 -8.98 7.10 9.89
N ASN A 153 -9.54 7.68 10.94
CA ASN A 153 -8.99 7.62 12.28
C ASN A 153 -10.12 7.42 13.29
N THR A 154 -10.15 6.23 13.90
CA THR A 154 -11.13 5.84 14.91
C THR A 154 -10.49 5.66 16.29
N SER A 155 -9.24 6.08 16.48
CA SER A 155 -8.54 6.01 17.77
C SER A 155 -9.25 6.78 18.90
N PHE A 156 -10.09 7.75 18.55
CA PHE A 156 -10.88 8.54 19.50
C PHE A 156 -12.34 8.08 19.59
N ASP A 157 -12.75 7.08 18.80
CA ASP A 157 -14.13 6.59 18.83
C ASP A 157 -14.33 5.60 19.98
N SER A 158 -14.87 6.12 21.08
CA SER A 158 -15.20 5.36 22.28
C SER A 158 -16.50 4.55 22.16
N HIS A 159 -17.32 4.80 21.14
CA HIS A 159 -18.69 4.27 21.04
C HIS A 159 -18.76 2.92 20.31
N HIS A 160 -17.77 2.61 19.48
CA HIS A 160 -17.67 1.33 18.78
C HIS A 160 -16.37 0.57 19.10
N PRO A 161 -16.38 -0.35 20.08
CA PRO A 161 -15.19 -1.10 20.49
C PRO A 161 -14.51 -1.87 19.36
N ILE A 162 -15.28 -2.31 18.36
CA ILE A 162 -14.78 -3.05 17.20
C ILE A 162 -13.93 -2.15 16.30
N PHE A 163 -14.28 -0.87 16.17
CA PHE A 163 -13.55 0.08 15.35
C PHE A 163 -12.44 0.80 16.11
N ARG A 164 -12.16 0.46 17.37
CA ARG A 164 -11.13 1.17 18.13
C ARG A 164 -9.73 0.96 17.54
N ASP A 165 -8.93 2.02 17.56
CA ASP A 165 -7.50 2.01 17.19
C ASP A 165 -7.21 1.70 15.72
N ILE A 166 -8.11 2.09 14.81
CA ILE A 166 -7.87 1.97 13.37
C ILE A 166 -7.43 3.33 12.82
N LEU A 167 -6.21 3.36 12.30
CA LEU A 167 -5.68 4.48 11.53
C LEU A 167 -5.33 4.00 10.12
N ILE A 168 -6.01 4.57 9.12
CA ILE A 168 -5.69 4.41 7.71
C ILE A 168 -5.20 5.76 7.18
N LYS A 169 -4.00 5.77 6.63
CA LYS A 169 -3.41 6.94 5.98
C LYS A 169 -3.43 6.80 4.46
N GLU A 170 -3.52 7.92 3.77
CA GLU A 170 -3.21 8.02 2.35
C GLU A 170 -1.82 8.62 2.19
N TYR A 171 -0.99 7.96 1.38
CA TYR A 171 0.34 8.40 0.99
C TYR A 171 0.31 8.74 -0.49
N TYR A 172 0.35 10.03 -0.80
CA TYR A 172 0.40 10.51 -2.17
C TYR A 172 1.86 10.68 -2.58
N LEU A 173 2.30 9.89 -3.55
CA LEU A 173 3.67 9.88 -4.05
C LEU A 173 3.77 10.57 -5.42
N ASN A 174 4.76 11.45 -5.57
CA ASN A 174 5.05 12.09 -6.84
C ASN A 174 5.32 11.03 -7.90
N THR A 175 4.43 10.98 -8.87
CA THR A 175 4.42 9.92 -9.88
C THR A 175 5.70 9.95 -10.73
N LYS A 176 6.19 11.14 -11.07
CA LYS A 176 7.41 11.30 -11.88
C LYS A 176 8.63 10.81 -11.13
N GLU A 177 8.73 11.12 -9.83
CA GLU A 177 9.83 10.68 -8.99
C GLU A 177 9.83 9.16 -8.82
N VAL A 178 8.67 8.56 -8.51
CA VAL A 178 8.52 7.10 -8.40
C VAL A 178 8.97 6.40 -9.69
N ILE A 179 8.51 6.85 -10.86
CA ILE A 179 8.91 6.27 -12.16
C ILE A 179 10.41 6.45 -12.40
N ARG A 180 10.94 7.66 -12.15
CA ARG A 180 12.35 7.98 -12.37
C ARG A 180 13.24 7.07 -11.55
N ARG A 181 12.90 6.83 -10.28
CA ARG A 181 13.65 5.97 -9.37
C ARG A 181 13.53 4.50 -9.75
N TYR A 182 12.33 4.05 -10.12
CA TYR A 182 12.08 2.68 -10.57
C TYR A 182 12.87 2.32 -11.83
N ILE A 183 12.86 3.19 -12.85
CA ILE A 183 13.56 2.93 -14.11
C ILE A 183 15.09 3.04 -13.93
N SER A 184 15.59 3.96 -13.12
CA SER A 184 17.04 4.16 -12.93
C SER A 184 17.73 3.00 -12.19
N ASN A 185 16.97 2.11 -11.55
CA ASN A 185 17.49 0.97 -10.79
C ASN A 185 17.12 -0.38 -11.44
N ARG A 186 16.70 -0.36 -12.71
CA ARG A 186 16.53 -1.54 -13.57
C ARG A 186 17.56 -1.52 -14.68
#